data_AF-A0A831Y1A0-F1
#
_entry.id   AF-A0A831Y1A0-F1
#
_cell.length_a   1.000
_cell.length_b   1.000
_cell.length_c   1.000
_cell.angle_alpha   90.00
_cell.angle_beta   90.00
_cell.angle_gamma   90.00
#
_symmetry.space_group_name_H-M   'P 1'
#
loop_
_entity.id
_entity.type
_entity.pdbx_description
1 polymer ?
#
loop_
_entity_poly.entity_id
_entity_poly.type
_entity_poly.pdbx_seq_one_letter_code
_entity_poly.pdbx_strand_id
1 'polypeptide(L)' 'MILYGTPEELLKAIEEESAKLLSLRGKDPHLDKYINNKLNILNQCRNKIKESAVNYLQIVAISTCHVIEL' A
#
# COMPACT_ATOMS: atom_id res chain seq x y z
N MET A 1 -4.45 6.42 -0.97
CA MET A 1 -5.13 5.50 -0.05
C MET A 1 -4.78 5.94 1.36
N ILE A 2 -5.80 6.11 2.20
CA ILE A 2 -5.65 6.37 3.63
C ILE A 2 -6.45 5.28 4.33
N LEU A 3 -5.81 4.51 5.21
CA LEU A 3 -6.44 3.40 5.93
C LEU A 3 -5.99 3.43 7.39
N TYR A 4 -6.85 2.89 8.25
CA TYR A 4 -6.61 2.70 9.68
C TYR A 4 -7.00 1.28 10.04
N GLY A 5 -6.24 0.63 10.91
CA GLY A 5 -6.53 -0.71 11.39
C GLY A 5 -5.34 -1.36 12.06
N THR A 6 -5.48 -2.65 12.36
CA THR A 6 -4.39 -3.49 12.82
C THR A 6 -3.37 -3.75 11.69
N PRO A 7 -2.11 -4.08 12.00
CA PRO A 7 -1.13 -4.46 10.99
C PRO A 7 -1.64 -5.54 10.02
N GLU A 8 -2.37 -6.54 10.50
CA GLU A 8 -2.93 -7.61 9.67
C GLU A 8 -3.99 -7.12 8.68
N GLU A 9 -4.94 -6.29 9.14
CA GLU A 9 -5.97 -5.69 8.29
C GLU A 9 -5.35 -4.80 7.20
N LEU A 10 -4.35 -4.00 7.57
CA LEU A 10 -3.67 -3.11 6.65
C LEU A 10 -2.82 -3.87 5.62
N LEU A 11 -2.15 -4.93 6.03
CA LEU A 11 -1.42 -5.82 5.11
C LEU A 11 -2.36 -6.46 4.11
N LYS A 12 -3.51 -6.97 4.56
CA LYS A 12 -4.53 -7.55 3.68
C LYS A 12 -5.06 -6.52 2.67
N ALA A 13 -5.38 -5.31 3.12
CA ALA A 13 -5.85 -4.25 2.24
C ALA A 13 -4.79 -3.85 1.19
N ILE A 14 -3.50 -3.79 1.58
CA ILE A 14 -2.39 -3.55 0.65
C ILE A 14 -2.27 -4.66 -0.40
N GLU A 15 -2.42 -5.92 -0.01
CA GLU A 15 -2.34 -7.06 -0.93
C GLU A 15 -3.51 -7.04 -1.93
N GLU A 16 -4.73 -6.76 -1.47
CA GLU A 16 -5.91 -6.63 -2.34
C GLU A 16 -5.77 -5.48 -3.35
N GLU A 17 -5.29 -4.31 -2.91
CA GLU A 17 -5.07 -3.16 -3.80
C GLU A 17 -3.95 -3.44 -4.81
N SER A 18 -2.87 -4.11 -4.39
CA SER A 18 -1.77 -4.51 -5.27
C SER A 18 -2.25 -5.48 -6.34
N ALA A 19 -3.11 -6.45 -5.99
CA ALA A 19 -3.69 -7.39 -6.94
C ALA A 19 -4.56 -6.68 -7.99
N LYS A 20 -5.39 -5.72 -7.56
CA LYS A 20 -6.19 -4.89 -8.49
C LYS A 20 -5.31 -4.13 -9.47
N LEU A 21 -4.26 -3.46 -8.97
CA LEU A 21 -3.31 -2.71 -9.80
C LEU A 21 -2.58 -3.61 -10.79
N LEU A 22 -2.12 -4.78 -10.36
CA LEU A 22 -1.48 -5.76 -11.23
C LEU A 22 -2.43 -6.27 -12.34
N SER A 23 -3.72 -6.42 -12.05
CA SER A 23 -4.74 -6.81 -13.04
C SER A 23 -5.01 -5.74 -14.11
N LEU A 24 -4.61 -4.48 -13.84
CA LEU A 24 -4.73 -3.35 -14.76
C LEU A 24 -3.46 -3.11 -15.58
N ARG A 25 -2.33 -3.68 -15.15
CA ARG A 25 -1.04 -3.51 -15.82
C ARG A 25 -1.09 -4.12 -17.23
N GLY A 26 -0.58 -3.38 -18.21
CA GLY A 26 -0.57 -3.77 -19.62
C GLY A 26 -1.91 -3.61 -20.34
N LYS A 27 -2.99 -3.17 -19.66
CA LYS A 27 -4.25 -2.77 -20.33
C LYS A 27 -4.15 -1.38 -20.97
N ASP A 28 -3.36 -0.50 -20.37
CA ASP A 28 -3.05 0.83 -20.90
C ASP A 28 -1.58 1.18 -20.59
N PRO A 29 -0.70 1.27 -21.62
CA PRO A 29 0.71 1.62 -21.45
C PRO A 29 0.95 2.97 -20.77
N HIS A 30 0.02 3.92 -20.88
CA HIS A 30 0.13 5.23 -20.22
C HIS A 30 -0.09 5.11 -18.71
N LEU A 31 -0.84 4.12 -18.26
CA LEU A 31 -1.09 3.85 -16.84
C LEU A 31 -0.01 2.98 -16.20
N ASP A 32 0.77 2.23 -16.97
CA ASP A 32 1.79 1.32 -16.43
C ASP A 32 2.83 2.03 -15.56
N LYS A 33 3.24 3.25 -15.94
CA LYS A 33 4.15 4.06 -15.10
C LYS A 33 3.53 4.41 -13.75
N TYR A 34 2.25 4.80 -13.75
CA TYR A 34 1.51 5.11 -12.53
C TYR A 34 1.32 3.85 -11.67
N ILE A 35 0.91 2.74 -12.28
CA ILE A 35 0.71 1.44 -11.62
C ILE A 35 2.02 0.98 -10.96
N ASN A 36 3.14 1.02 -11.67
CA ASN A 36 4.44 0.63 -11.12
C ASN A 36 4.86 1.52 -9.95
N ASN A 37 4.67 2.85 -10.07
CA ASN A 37 4.94 3.75 -8.96
C ASN A 37 4.04 3.45 -7.75
N LYS A 38 2.76 3.18 -7.99
CA LYS A 38 1.81 2.86 -6.93
C LYS A 38 2.16 1.56 -6.21
N LEU A 39 2.51 0.50 -6.95
CA LEU A 39 2.98 -0.76 -6.40
C LEU A 39 4.25 -0.59 -5.55
N ASN A 40 5.17 0.28 -5.97
CA ASN A 40 6.35 0.59 -5.18
C ASN A 40 6.00 1.25 -3.83
N ILE A 41 5.07 2.22 -3.83
CA ILE A 41 4.59 2.87 -2.60
C ILE A 41 3.90 1.84 -1.67
N LEU A 42 3.07 0.95 -2.24
CA LEU A 42 2.40 -0.10 -1.47
C LEU A 42 3.39 -1.08 -0.83
N ASN A 43 4.45 -1.44 -1.55
CA ASN A 43 5.52 -2.29 -1.02
C ASN A 43 6.29 -1.61 0.12
N GLN A 44 6.54 -0.29 0.01
CA GLN A 44 7.12 0.49 1.11
C GLN A 44 6.22 0.46 2.36
N CYS A 45 4.90 0.59 2.19
CA CYS A 45 3.97 0.48 3.32
C CYS A 45 3.99 -0.90 3.95
N ARG A 46 3.99 -1.95 3.13
CA ARG A 46 4.05 -3.33 3.61
C ARG A 46 5.26 -3.56 4.52
N ASN A 47 6.43 -3.07 4.11
CA ASN A 47 7.66 -3.22 4.90
C ASN A 47 7.58 -2.44 6.22
N LYS A 48 7.14 -1.17 6.18
CA LYS A 48 6.99 -0.35 7.39
C LYS A 48 5.98 -0.92 8.38
N ILE A 49 4.87 -1.49 7.90
CA ILE A 49 3.87 -2.14 8.77
C ILE A 49 4.47 -3.37 9.45
N LYS A 50 5.24 -4.19 8.73
CA LYS A 50 5.91 -5.38 9.29
C LYS A 50 6.97 -5.05 10.34
N GLU A 51 7.56 -3.86 10.26
CA GLU A 51 8.55 -3.37 11.22
C GLU A 51 7.91 -2.73 12.47
N SER A 52 6.61 -2.42 12.43
CA SER A 52 5.93 -1.80 13.56
C SER A 52 5.56 -2.82 14.64
N ALA A 53 5.76 -2.44 15.90
CA ALA A 53 5.38 -3.21 17.08
C ALA A 53 4.02 -2.79 17.67
N VAL A 54 3.29 -1.89 16.99
CA VAL A 54 2.08 -1.25 17.52
C VAL A 54 0.82 -1.96 17.01
N ASN A 55 -0.19 -2.06 17.88
CA ASN A 55 -1.43 -2.78 17.59
C ASN A 55 -2.33 -2.07 16.57
N TYR A 56 -2.22 -0.73 16.47
CA TYR A 56 -3.00 0.08 15.53
C TYR A 56 -2.11 1.06 14.79
N LEU A 57 -2.38 1.17 13.50
CA LEU A 57 -1.63 2.01 12.59
C LEU A 57 -2.58 2.78 11.69
N GLN A 58 -2.16 3.96 11.28
CA GLN A 58 -2.72 4.66 10.13
C GLN A 58 -1.69 4.71 9.01
N ILE A 59 -2.08 4.30 7.81
CA ILE A 59 -1.26 4.44 6.61
C ILE A 59 -1.77 5.53 5.69
N VAL A 60 -0.84 6.33 5.16
CA VAL A 60 -1.08 7.29 4.08
C VAL A 60 -0.19 6.92 2.91
N ALA A 61 -0.80 6.34 1.88
CA ALA A 61 -0.17 5.88 0.65
C ALA A 61 -0.70 6.69 -0.55
N ILE A 62 -0.21 7.92 -0.72
CA ILE A 62 -0.60 8.82 -1.83
C ILE A 62 0.56 8.89 -2.84
N SER A 63 1.59 9.67 -2.53
CA SER A 63 2.85 9.81 -3.30
C SER A 63 4.02 9.05 -2.66
N THR A 64 3.95 8.87 -1.35
CA THR A 64 4.91 8.16 -0.51
C THR A 64 4.12 7.29 0.48
N CYS A 65 4.82 6.40 1.18
CA CYS A 65 4.23 5.71 2.31
C CYS A 65 4.59 6.36 3.64
N HIS A 66 3.58 6.85 4.36
CA HIS A 66 3.68 7.23 5.76
C HIS A 66 2.88 6.23 6.61
N VAL A 67 3.50 5.76 7.70
CA VAL A 67 2.87 4.93 8.73
C VAL A 67 2.92 5.74 10.01
N ILE A 68 1.77 5.89 10.65
CA ILE A 68 1.57 6.63 11.89
C ILE A 68 1.14 5.60 12.93
N GLU A 69 1.93 5.47 13.99
CA GLU A 69 1.63 4.65 15.15
C GLU A 69 0.62 5.37 16.05
N LEU A 70 -0.38 4.64 16.54
CA LEU A 70 -1.50 5.16 17.32
C LEU A 70 -1.60 4.51 18.70
#